data_AF-A0A350TKD2-F1
#
_entry.id   AF-A0A350TKD2-F1
#
_cell.length_a   1.000
_cell.length_b   1.000
_cell.length_c   1.000
_cell.angle_alpha   90.00
_cell.angle_beta   90.00
_cell.angle_gamma   90.00
#
_symmetry.space_group_name_H-M   'P 1'
#
loop_
_entity.id
_entity.type
_entity.pdbx_description
1 polymer ?
#
loop_
_entity_poly.entity_id
_entity_poly.type
_entity_poly.pdbx_seq_one_letter_code
_entity_poly.pdbx_strand_id
1 'polypeptide(L)'
;MTLFDYYARYMTELWEGKRPAPAGITLPEDGDEKARIQSLAQQLQAMGMAEFVRACAAQDGTVLPEDLFSEHIDPNGLEFFLRDPDAPEPAPEKPATPDPDANKHAFEVFLDCIAMDDGLVQYLIDVLKRMDRKEFFKLSQITTKLDLDPEEFLYWLGRRELYAGEEEQACAVMMDHALLRLAEEGRLDVVAALLSGDQKTFETFRCEAPELVHAPAATFDWYAKNYLDRDYPIRLIMRLNGVKFPN
;
A
#
# COMPACT_ATOMS: atom_id res chain seq x y z
N MET A 1 23.35 20.66 -21.09
CA MET A 1 22.56 19.52 -21.57
C MET A 1 22.92 18.35 -20.70
N THR A 2 21.93 17.78 -20.03
CA THR A 2 22.05 16.57 -19.22
C THR A 2 22.14 15.34 -20.12
N LEU A 3 22.51 14.19 -19.56
CA LEU A 3 22.48 12.92 -20.30
C LEU A 3 21.08 12.60 -20.85
N PHE A 4 20.04 13.00 -20.11
CA PHE A 4 18.65 12.89 -20.54
C PHE A 4 18.33 13.75 -21.76
N ASP A 5 18.84 14.99 -21.84
CA ASP A 5 18.63 15.87 -23.00
C ASP A 5 19.21 15.27 -24.29
N TYR A 6 20.40 14.64 -24.18
CA TYR A 6 21.00 13.92 -25.30
C TYR A 6 20.20 12.67 -25.66
N TYR A 7 19.76 11.91 -24.66
CA TYR A 7 18.93 10.72 -24.86
C TYR A 7 17.63 11.03 -25.59
N ALA A 8 16.86 12.03 -25.12
CA ALA A 8 15.59 12.42 -25.71
C ALA A 8 15.77 12.86 -27.17
N ARG A 9 16.77 13.70 -27.45
CA ARG A 9 17.07 14.15 -28.82
C ARG A 9 17.40 12.98 -29.75
N TYR A 10 18.30 12.08 -29.34
CA TYR A 10 18.68 10.95 -30.17
C TYR A 10 17.54 9.94 -30.36
N MET A 11 16.70 9.75 -29.35
CA MET A 11 15.51 8.91 -29.46
C MET A 11 14.52 9.50 -30.48
N THR A 12 14.24 10.80 -30.41
CA THR A 12 13.36 11.48 -31.38
C THR A 12 13.92 11.37 -32.80
N GLU A 13 15.21 11.62 -33.01
CA GLU A 13 15.84 11.48 -34.34
C GLU A 13 15.76 10.05 -34.88
N LEU A 14 15.91 9.04 -34.02
CA LEU A 14 15.79 7.63 -34.38
C LEU A 14 14.35 7.24 -34.74
N TRP A 15 13.37 7.75 -33.98
CA TRP A 15 11.94 7.52 -34.22
C TRP A 15 11.44 8.20 -35.50
N GLU A 16 11.89 9.43 -35.75
CA GLU A 16 11.57 10.17 -36.97
C GLU A 16 12.33 9.62 -38.20
N GLY A 17 13.18 8.60 -38.03
CA GLY A 17 13.97 8.00 -39.11
C GLY A 17 15.06 8.91 -39.67
N LYS A 18 15.39 10.01 -38.97
CA LYS A 18 16.41 10.98 -39.37
C LYS A 18 17.84 10.48 -39.08
N ARG A 19 17.98 9.42 -38.27
CA ARG A 19 19.24 8.81 -37.85
C ARG A 19 19.19 7.28 -38.01
N PRO A 20 20.28 6.62 -38.48
CA PRO A 20 20.38 5.16 -38.49
C PRO A 20 20.51 4.58 -37.08
N ALA A 21 20.14 3.31 -36.89
CA ALA A 21 20.24 2.68 -35.59
C ALA A 21 21.68 2.70 -35.03
N PRO A 22 21.89 3.04 -33.74
CA PRO A 22 23.19 3.05 -33.11
C PRO A 22 23.79 1.64 -32.98
N ALA A 23 25.11 1.57 -32.80
CA ALA A 23 25.80 0.30 -32.58
C ALA A 23 25.21 -0.42 -31.35
N GLY A 24 24.73 -1.66 -31.57
CA GLY A 24 24.07 -2.47 -30.54
C GLY A 24 22.54 -2.42 -30.56
N ILE A 25 21.93 -1.60 -31.43
CA ILE A 25 20.49 -1.65 -31.73
C ILE A 25 20.28 -2.14 -33.17
N THR A 26 19.49 -3.19 -33.32
CA THR A 26 19.06 -3.71 -34.61
C THR A 26 17.56 -3.52 -34.76
N LEU A 27 17.16 -2.66 -35.71
CA LEU A 27 15.75 -2.48 -36.06
C LEU A 27 15.38 -3.47 -37.18
N PRO A 28 14.29 -4.24 -37.04
CA PRO A 28 13.82 -5.11 -38.11
C PRO A 28 13.30 -4.29 -39.29
N GLU A 29 13.70 -4.64 -40.53
CA GLU A 29 13.33 -3.92 -41.75
C GLU A 29 11.89 -4.21 -42.24
N ASP A 30 11.34 -5.38 -41.93
CA ASP A 30 10.07 -5.90 -42.49
C ASP A 30 8.95 -6.15 -41.43
N GLY A 31 8.96 -5.40 -40.32
CA GLY A 31 8.01 -5.59 -39.22
C GLY A 31 6.98 -4.47 -39.06
N ASP A 32 5.76 -4.84 -38.65
CA ASP A 32 4.70 -3.94 -38.17
C ASP A 32 5.27 -2.86 -37.22
N GLU A 33 4.84 -1.61 -37.35
CA GLU A 33 5.42 -0.44 -36.66
C GLU A 33 5.44 -0.65 -35.13
N LYS A 34 4.43 -1.34 -34.61
CA LYS A 34 4.34 -1.74 -33.20
C LYS A 34 5.41 -2.74 -32.77
N ALA A 35 5.75 -3.71 -33.63
CA ALA A 35 6.81 -4.67 -33.34
C ALA A 35 8.19 -4.01 -33.34
N ARG A 36 8.37 -3.00 -34.20
CA ARG A 36 9.59 -2.18 -34.23
C ARG A 36 9.75 -1.35 -32.96
N ILE A 37 8.67 -0.73 -32.48
CA ILE A 37 8.65 0.04 -31.22
C ILE A 37 8.94 -0.86 -30.02
N GLN A 38 8.31 -2.04 -29.94
CA GLN A 38 8.53 -2.98 -28.84
C GLN A 38 9.97 -3.53 -28.82
N SER A 39 10.50 -3.91 -29.99
CA SER A 39 11.87 -4.40 -30.12
C SER A 39 12.90 -3.33 -29.73
N LEU A 40 12.66 -2.07 -30.13
CA LEU A 40 13.50 -0.93 -29.75
C LEU A 40 13.46 -0.68 -28.24
N ALA A 41 12.26 -0.68 -27.63
CA ALA A 41 12.11 -0.48 -26.19
C ALA A 41 12.85 -1.57 -25.38
N GLN A 42 12.76 -2.84 -25.80
CA GLN A 42 13.43 -3.95 -25.14
C GLN A 42 14.96 -3.86 -25.26
N GLN A 43 15.47 -3.49 -26.43
CA GLN A 43 16.91 -3.31 -26.66
C GLN A 43 17.45 -2.09 -25.88
N LEU A 44 16.67 -1.02 -25.76
CA LEU A 44 17.03 0.16 -24.94
C LEU A 44 17.05 -0.15 -23.44
N GLN A 45 16.13 -0.99 -22.95
CA GLN A 45 16.17 -1.46 -21.56
C GLN A 45 17.40 -2.34 -21.28
N ALA A 46 17.80 -3.20 -22.24
CA ALA A 46 18.96 -4.06 -22.08
C ALA A 46 20.30 -3.30 -22.18
N MET A 47 20.39 -2.31 -23.07
CA MET A 47 21.59 -1.49 -23.30
C MET A 47 21.74 -0.39 -22.22
N GLY A 48 20.63 0.21 -21.80
CA GLY A 48 20.63 1.34 -20.88
C GLY A 48 20.89 2.70 -21.56
N MET A 49 20.40 3.76 -20.92
CA MET A 49 20.43 5.14 -21.43
C MET A 49 21.85 5.64 -21.73
N ALA A 50 22.80 5.38 -20.83
CA ALA A 50 24.18 5.85 -20.94
C ALA A 50 24.90 5.26 -22.16
N GLU A 51 24.78 3.95 -22.37
CA GLU A 51 25.41 3.26 -23.51
C GLU A 51 24.76 3.66 -24.84
N PHE A 52 23.44 3.86 -24.87
CA PHE A 52 22.75 4.37 -26.06
C PHE A 52 23.24 5.77 -26.47
N VAL A 53 23.38 6.69 -25.52
CA VAL A 53 23.87 8.05 -25.80
C VAL A 53 25.33 8.03 -26.25
N ARG A 54 26.17 7.15 -25.67
CA ARG A 54 27.56 6.95 -26.12
C ARG A 54 27.61 6.44 -27.55
N ALA A 55 26.81 5.43 -27.88
CA ALA A 55 26.76 4.86 -29.22
C ALA A 55 26.27 5.88 -30.27
N CYS A 56 25.27 6.70 -29.92
CA CYS A 56 24.78 7.78 -30.78
C CYS A 56 25.81 8.91 -30.96
N ALA A 57 26.47 9.34 -29.87
CA ALA A 57 27.48 10.39 -29.94
C ALA A 57 28.72 9.95 -30.74
N ALA A 58 29.13 8.69 -30.60
CA ALA A 58 30.22 8.09 -31.36
C ALA A 58 29.90 8.02 -32.87
N GLN A 59 28.64 7.75 -33.24
CA GLN A 59 28.20 7.81 -34.64
C GLN A 59 28.29 9.23 -35.22
N ASP A 60 28.04 10.24 -34.41
CA ASP A 60 28.17 11.65 -34.81
C ASP A 60 29.63 12.14 -34.79
N GLY A 61 30.58 11.27 -34.42
CA GLY A 61 32.00 11.63 -34.27
C GLY A 61 32.27 12.55 -33.08
N THR A 62 31.36 12.61 -32.12
CA THR A 62 31.44 13.47 -30.93
C THR A 62 31.76 12.65 -29.67
N VAL A 63 32.71 13.11 -28.87
CA VAL A 63 33.04 12.51 -27.57
C VAL A 63 32.40 13.37 -26.49
N LEU A 64 31.42 12.81 -25.79
CA LEU A 64 30.73 13.48 -24.69
C LEU A 64 31.56 13.35 -23.40
N PRO A 65 31.62 14.40 -22.54
CA PRO A 65 32.37 14.35 -21.29
C PRO A 65 31.84 13.28 -20.33
N GLU A 66 32.75 12.57 -19.67
CA GLU A 66 32.42 11.45 -18.76
C GLU A 66 31.53 11.88 -17.59
N ASP A 67 31.65 13.14 -17.16
CA ASP A 67 30.85 13.74 -16.08
C ASP A 67 29.33 13.66 -16.33
N LEU A 68 28.90 13.65 -17.61
CA LEU A 68 27.50 13.49 -17.99
C LEU A 68 26.93 12.11 -17.63
N PHE A 69 27.79 11.09 -17.56
CA PHE A 69 27.38 9.70 -17.29
C PHE A 69 27.44 9.33 -15.81
N SER A 70 27.93 10.23 -14.96
CA SER A 70 27.99 10.07 -13.50
C SER A 70 26.76 10.60 -12.76
N GLU A 71 25.88 11.34 -13.43
CA GLU A 71 24.60 11.74 -12.85
C GLU A 71 23.69 10.51 -12.68
N HIS A 72 23.21 10.27 -11.47
CA HIS A 72 22.24 9.23 -11.16
C HIS A 72 20.94 9.54 -11.91
N ILE A 73 20.68 8.81 -13.00
CA ILE A 73 19.41 8.92 -13.72
C ILE A 73 18.40 8.00 -13.06
N ASP A 74 17.30 8.59 -12.63
CA ASP A 74 16.16 7.87 -12.09
C ASP A 74 15.59 6.92 -13.17
N PRO A 75 15.59 5.59 -12.95
CA PRO A 75 15.08 4.61 -13.92
C PRO A 75 13.61 4.82 -14.30
N ASN A 76 12.84 5.60 -13.52
CA ASN A 76 11.47 5.98 -13.85
C ASN A 76 11.35 7.04 -14.96
N GLY A 77 12.44 7.71 -15.35
CA GLY A 77 12.40 8.71 -16.43
C GLY A 77 12.08 8.14 -17.83
N LEU A 78 12.33 6.85 -18.02
CA LEU A 78 12.03 6.13 -19.27
C LEU A 78 10.54 5.77 -19.41
N GLU A 79 9.86 5.48 -18.30
CA GLU A 79 8.42 5.20 -18.25
C GLU A 79 7.59 6.42 -18.71
N PHE A 80 8.09 7.64 -18.47
CA PHE A 80 7.42 8.87 -18.85
C PHE A 80 7.33 9.05 -20.38
N PHE A 81 8.34 8.61 -21.13
CA PHE A 81 8.40 8.78 -22.60
C PHE A 81 7.65 7.71 -23.39
N LEU A 82 7.28 6.58 -22.76
CA LEU A 82 6.44 5.55 -23.38
C LEU A 82 4.94 5.90 -23.31
N ARG A 83 4.57 7.03 -22.69
CA ARG A 83 3.19 7.50 -22.62
C ARG A 83 2.78 8.24 -23.90
N ASP A 84 1.60 7.87 -24.39
CA ASP A 84 0.92 8.48 -25.53
C ASP A 84 0.78 10.00 -25.33
N PRO A 85 1.17 10.85 -26.31
CA PRO A 85 1.10 12.32 -26.18
C PRO A 85 -0.33 12.87 -26.03
N ASP A 86 -1.36 12.03 -26.23
CA ASP A 86 -2.78 12.36 -26.00
C ASP A 86 -3.32 11.83 -24.65
N ALA A 87 -2.46 11.21 -23.83
CA ALA A 87 -2.83 10.81 -22.47
C ALA A 87 -2.92 12.06 -21.57
N PRO A 88 -4.00 12.23 -20.78
CA PRO A 88 -4.13 13.38 -19.89
C PRO A 88 -2.92 13.47 -18.95
N GLU A 89 -2.29 14.66 -18.89
CA GLU A 89 -1.18 14.94 -17.99
C GLU A 89 -1.52 14.50 -16.56
N PRO A 90 -0.75 13.60 -15.94
CA PRO A 90 -0.85 13.40 -14.51
C PRO A 90 -0.45 14.71 -13.84
N ALA A 91 -1.30 15.22 -12.97
CA ALA A 91 -0.98 16.39 -12.16
C ALA A 91 0.40 16.19 -11.49
N PRO A 92 1.23 17.25 -11.40
CA PRO A 92 2.59 17.14 -10.88
C PRO A 92 2.57 16.48 -9.50
N GLU A 93 3.26 15.34 -9.39
CA GLU A 93 3.49 14.66 -8.11
C GLU A 93 4.22 15.65 -7.20
N LYS A 94 3.51 16.10 -6.16
CA LYS A 94 4.12 16.84 -5.04
C LYS A 94 5.29 15.99 -4.52
N PRO A 95 6.38 16.62 -4.02
CA PRO A 95 7.50 15.89 -3.44
C PRO A 95 6.95 14.85 -2.46
N ALA A 96 7.28 13.58 -2.73
CA ALA A 96 6.77 12.46 -1.96
C ALA A 96 7.06 12.73 -0.47
N THR A 97 6.01 13.07 0.28
CA THR A 97 6.03 12.92 1.72
C THR A 97 6.50 11.48 1.98
N PRO A 98 7.48 11.27 2.90
CA PRO A 98 7.90 9.92 3.24
C PRO A 98 6.64 9.10 3.51
N ASP A 99 6.51 7.98 2.79
CA ASP A 99 5.30 7.18 2.81
C ASP A 99 4.97 6.86 4.28
N PRO A 100 3.85 7.41 4.82
CA PRO A 100 3.50 7.24 6.22
C PRO A 100 3.26 5.76 6.57
N ASP A 101 3.09 4.91 5.55
CA ASP A 101 2.82 3.49 5.66
C ASP A 101 4.06 2.60 5.40
N ALA A 102 5.24 3.20 5.12
CA ALA A 102 6.47 2.45 4.79
C ALA A 102 6.94 1.44 5.86
N ASN A 103 6.52 1.61 7.11
CA ASN A 103 6.84 0.72 8.23
C ASN A 103 5.64 -0.07 8.76
N LYS A 104 4.47 0.07 8.13
CA LYS A 104 3.24 -0.61 8.58
C LYS A 104 3.07 -1.95 7.88
N HIS A 105 2.39 -2.87 8.55
CA HIS A 105 1.99 -4.12 7.93
C HIS A 105 0.92 -3.86 6.86
N ALA A 106 0.96 -4.57 5.72
CA ALA A 106 0.00 -4.38 4.64
C ALA A 106 -1.48 -4.51 5.09
N PHE A 107 -1.73 -5.38 6.08
CA PHE A 107 -3.06 -5.52 6.70
C PHE A 107 -3.49 -4.31 7.55
N GLU A 108 -2.55 -3.60 8.18
CA GLU A 108 -2.85 -2.35 8.91
C GLU A 108 -3.23 -1.27 7.91
N VAL A 109 -2.48 -1.12 6.82
CA VAL A 109 -2.80 -0.17 5.74
C VAL A 109 -4.16 -0.47 5.11
N PHE A 110 -4.44 -1.76 4.89
CA PHE A 110 -5.75 -2.23 4.42
C PHE A 110 -6.87 -1.79 5.38
N LEU A 111 -6.72 -2.03 6.67
CA LEU A 111 -7.74 -1.66 7.67
C LEU A 111 -7.88 -0.16 7.85
N ASP A 112 -6.77 0.58 7.89
CA ASP A 112 -6.76 2.05 7.95
C ASP A 112 -7.59 2.63 6.79
N CYS A 113 -7.45 2.08 5.57
CA CYS A 113 -8.25 2.49 4.42
C CYS A 113 -9.74 2.14 4.56
N ILE A 114 -10.04 0.91 5.01
CA ILE A 114 -11.43 0.45 5.12
C ILE A 114 -12.17 1.18 6.25
N ALA A 115 -11.49 1.48 7.35
CA ALA A 115 -12.05 2.19 8.50
C ALA A 115 -12.38 3.66 8.22
N MET A 116 -11.95 4.21 7.07
CA MET A 116 -12.33 5.57 6.66
C MET A 116 -13.83 5.69 6.31
N ASP A 117 -14.50 4.58 6.01
CA ASP A 117 -15.90 4.56 5.60
C ASP A 117 -16.66 3.39 6.25
N ASP A 118 -17.69 3.71 7.03
CA ASP A 118 -18.52 2.70 7.71
C ASP A 118 -19.15 1.70 6.73
N GLY A 119 -19.47 2.15 5.50
CA GLY A 119 -20.00 1.29 4.45
C GLY A 119 -18.98 0.27 3.94
N LEU A 120 -17.71 0.64 3.84
CA LEU A 120 -16.61 -0.26 3.52
C LEU A 120 -16.37 -1.28 4.63
N VAL A 121 -16.47 -0.87 5.90
CA VAL A 121 -16.40 -1.80 7.05
C VAL A 121 -17.53 -2.84 6.96
N GLN A 122 -18.76 -2.41 6.71
CA GLN A 122 -19.89 -3.33 6.53
C GLN A 122 -19.71 -4.25 5.32
N TYR A 123 -19.21 -3.72 4.20
CA TYR A 123 -18.93 -4.50 3.01
C TYR A 123 -17.85 -5.56 3.28
N LEU A 124 -16.77 -5.20 3.95
CA LEU A 124 -15.70 -6.12 4.36
C LEU A 124 -16.25 -7.24 5.25
N ILE A 125 -17.09 -6.91 6.24
CA ILE A 125 -17.75 -7.89 7.10
C ILE A 125 -18.57 -8.90 6.28
N ASP A 126 -19.36 -8.43 5.31
CA ASP A 126 -20.16 -9.31 4.46
C ASP A 126 -19.30 -10.22 3.57
N VAL A 127 -18.24 -9.68 2.99
CA VAL A 127 -17.26 -10.44 2.18
C VAL A 127 -16.62 -11.54 3.02
N LEU A 128 -16.17 -11.21 4.23
CA LEU A 128 -15.52 -12.16 5.15
C LEU A 128 -16.49 -13.23 5.68
N LYS A 129 -17.76 -12.89 5.93
CA LYS A 129 -18.79 -13.87 6.31
C LYS A 129 -19.04 -14.91 5.22
N ARG A 130 -19.00 -14.50 3.95
CA ARG A 130 -19.14 -15.38 2.79
C ARG A 130 -17.83 -16.10 2.43
N MET A 131 -16.70 -15.67 3.00
CA MET A 131 -15.35 -16.05 2.57
C MET A 131 -15.16 -15.86 1.05
N ASP A 132 -15.70 -14.77 0.49
CA ASP A 132 -15.57 -14.48 -0.94
C ASP A 132 -14.17 -13.90 -1.23
N ARG A 133 -13.24 -14.81 -1.54
CA ARG A 133 -11.85 -14.46 -1.86
C ARG A 133 -11.75 -13.48 -3.03
N LYS A 134 -12.63 -13.57 -4.03
CA LYS A 134 -12.56 -12.72 -5.23
C LYS A 134 -12.93 -11.28 -4.90
N GLU A 135 -13.97 -11.08 -4.08
CA GLU A 135 -14.33 -9.74 -3.61
C GLU A 135 -13.27 -9.18 -2.66
N PHE A 136 -12.72 -10.01 -1.78
CA PHE A 136 -11.64 -9.60 -0.87
C PHE A 136 -10.39 -9.15 -1.64
N PHE A 137 -9.93 -9.91 -2.64
CA PHE A 137 -8.78 -9.54 -3.46
C PHE A 137 -8.99 -8.24 -4.22
N LYS A 138 -10.19 -8.01 -4.75
CA LYS A 138 -10.48 -6.71 -5.39
C LYS A 138 -10.35 -5.56 -4.39
N LEU A 139 -10.90 -5.75 -3.20
CA LEU A 139 -10.85 -4.75 -2.14
C LEU A 139 -9.41 -4.49 -1.68
N SER A 140 -8.59 -5.53 -1.54
CA SER A 140 -7.18 -5.41 -1.18
C SER A 140 -6.34 -4.75 -2.28
N GLN A 141 -6.59 -5.08 -3.55
CA GLN A 141 -5.90 -4.47 -4.68
C GLN A 141 -6.20 -2.97 -4.80
N ILE A 142 -7.46 -2.57 -4.61
CA ILE A 142 -7.87 -1.15 -4.71
C ILE A 142 -7.21 -0.30 -3.61
N THR A 143 -7.06 -0.87 -2.41
CA THR A 143 -6.56 -0.15 -1.22
C THR A 143 -5.04 -0.21 -1.07
N THR A 144 -4.44 -1.39 -1.24
CA THR A 144 -3.01 -1.64 -0.96
C THR A 144 -2.18 -2.00 -2.18
N LYS A 145 -2.81 -2.21 -3.34
CA LYS A 145 -2.17 -2.76 -4.56
C LYS A 145 -1.57 -4.17 -4.37
N LEU A 146 -1.97 -4.88 -3.33
CA LEU A 146 -1.53 -6.23 -3.01
C LEU A 146 -2.69 -7.22 -3.04
N ASP A 147 -2.36 -8.47 -3.36
CA ASP A 147 -3.25 -9.62 -3.27
C ASP A 147 -3.18 -10.20 -1.86
N LEU A 148 -4.00 -9.67 -0.96
CA LEU A 148 -4.05 -10.10 0.44
C LEU A 148 -4.96 -11.32 0.59
N ASP A 149 -4.54 -12.35 1.31
CA ASP A 149 -5.38 -13.51 1.59
C ASP A 149 -6.33 -13.26 2.78
N PRO A 150 -7.64 -13.54 2.65
CA PRO A 150 -8.60 -13.29 3.73
C PRO A 150 -8.40 -14.19 4.95
N GLU A 151 -7.87 -15.41 4.80
CA GLU A 151 -7.57 -16.31 5.93
C GLU A 151 -6.34 -15.81 6.69
N GLU A 152 -5.29 -15.39 5.97
CA GLU A 152 -4.11 -14.77 6.58
C GLU A 152 -4.46 -13.45 7.28
N PHE A 153 -5.32 -12.65 6.66
CA PHE A 153 -5.85 -11.42 7.26
C PHE A 153 -6.58 -11.70 8.58
N LEU A 154 -7.52 -12.66 8.58
CA LEU A 154 -8.25 -13.04 9.79
C LEU A 154 -7.33 -13.67 10.85
N TYR A 155 -6.34 -14.46 10.43
CA TYR A 155 -5.33 -15.03 11.32
C TYR A 155 -4.52 -13.94 12.02
N TRP A 156 -4.07 -12.95 11.25
CA TRP A 156 -3.31 -11.81 11.74
C TRP A 156 -4.15 -10.95 12.69
N LEU A 157 -5.33 -10.52 12.25
CA LEU A 157 -6.21 -9.66 13.04
C LEU A 157 -6.64 -10.35 14.34
N GLY A 158 -6.98 -11.64 14.24
CA GLY A 158 -7.36 -12.48 15.39
C GLY A 158 -6.30 -12.59 16.48
N ARG A 159 -5.02 -12.35 16.14
CA ARG A 159 -3.86 -12.43 17.05
C ARG A 159 -3.09 -11.11 17.12
N ARG A 160 -3.74 -9.99 16.80
CA ARG A 160 -3.10 -8.67 16.74
C ARG A 160 -2.31 -8.31 18.01
N GLU A 161 -2.79 -8.77 19.16
CA GLU A 161 -2.21 -8.57 20.48
C GLU A 161 -0.85 -9.25 20.67
N LEU A 162 -0.55 -10.33 19.92
CA LEU A 162 0.74 -11.02 20.01
C LEU A 162 1.89 -10.21 19.41
N TYR A 163 1.57 -9.20 18.61
CA TYR A 163 2.54 -8.27 18.03
C TYR A 163 2.77 -7.04 18.93
N ALA A 164 2.11 -6.98 20.09
CA ALA A 164 2.29 -5.94 21.09
C ALA A 164 3.22 -6.40 22.21
N GLY A 165 3.63 -5.47 23.08
CA GLY A 165 4.37 -5.82 24.31
C GLY A 165 3.48 -6.59 25.30
N GLU A 166 4.09 -7.34 26.22
CA GLU A 166 3.38 -8.23 27.17
C GLU A 166 2.26 -7.53 27.94
N GLU A 167 2.48 -6.29 28.36
CA GLU A 167 1.49 -5.50 29.10
C GLU A 167 0.29 -5.11 28.21
N GLU A 168 0.55 -4.66 26.98
CA GLU A 168 -0.52 -4.33 26.04
C GLU A 168 -1.30 -5.58 25.63
N GLN A 169 -0.60 -6.69 25.39
CA GLN A 169 -1.21 -7.96 25.07
C GLN A 169 -2.21 -8.39 26.15
N ALA A 170 -1.78 -8.39 27.41
CA ALA A 170 -2.64 -8.77 28.53
C ALA A 170 -3.87 -7.84 28.63
N CYS A 171 -3.67 -6.53 28.54
CA CYS A 171 -4.75 -5.56 28.62
C CYS A 171 -5.71 -5.64 27.42
N ALA A 172 -5.23 -5.87 26.21
CA ALA A 172 -6.06 -6.01 25.02
C ALA A 172 -6.94 -7.27 25.10
N VAL A 173 -6.39 -8.41 25.55
CA VAL A 173 -7.16 -9.64 25.76
C VAL A 173 -8.25 -9.45 26.83
N MET A 174 -7.92 -8.80 27.94
CA MET A 174 -8.90 -8.51 28.99
C MET A 174 -10.02 -7.59 28.48
N MET A 175 -9.68 -6.57 27.70
CA MET A 175 -10.66 -5.64 27.13
C MET A 175 -11.57 -6.33 26.11
N ASP A 176 -11.01 -7.14 25.19
CA ASP A 176 -11.79 -7.95 24.25
C ASP A 176 -12.78 -8.85 24.98
N HIS A 177 -12.32 -9.55 26.03
CA HIS A 177 -13.18 -10.41 26.83
C HIS A 177 -14.31 -9.63 27.51
N ALA A 178 -13.99 -8.48 28.11
CA ALA A 178 -14.96 -7.66 28.81
C ALA A 178 -16.02 -7.08 27.86
N LEU A 179 -15.62 -6.66 26.65
CA LEU A 179 -16.55 -6.16 25.62
C LEU A 179 -17.41 -7.26 25.02
N LEU A 180 -16.85 -8.45 24.78
CA LEU A 180 -17.63 -9.61 24.32
C LEU A 180 -18.67 -10.02 25.37
N ARG A 181 -18.30 -10.06 26.65
CA ARG A 181 -19.25 -10.32 27.75
C ARG A 181 -20.38 -9.29 27.77
N LEU A 182 -20.07 -7.99 27.65
CA LEU A 182 -21.11 -6.96 27.59
C LEU A 182 -22.08 -7.16 26.41
N ALA A 183 -21.56 -7.60 25.26
CA ALA A 183 -22.39 -7.91 24.10
C ALA A 183 -23.28 -9.15 24.34
N GLU A 184 -22.74 -10.20 24.99
CA GLU A 184 -23.51 -11.38 25.39
C GLU A 184 -24.59 -11.06 26.43
N GLU A 185 -24.33 -10.11 27.33
CA GLU A 185 -25.28 -9.56 28.29
C GLU A 185 -26.33 -8.63 27.64
N GLY A 186 -26.21 -8.35 26.34
CA GLY A 186 -27.12 -7.47 25.59
C GLY A 186 -26.90 -5.97 25.84
N ARG A 187 -25.82 -5.57 26.53
CA ARG A 187 -25.45 -4.17 26.82
C ARG A 187 -24.74 -3.52 25.63
N LEU A 188 -25.35 -3.60 24.44
CA LEU A 188 -24.76 -3.11 23.18
C LEU A 188 -24.61 -1.58 23.16
N ASP A 189 -25.45 -0.86 23.91
CA ASP A 189 -25.34 0.57 24.13
C ASP A 189 -24.03 0.95 24.84
N VAL A 190 -23.65 0.17 25.85
CA VAL A 190 -22.39 0.35 26.58
C VAL A 190 -21.20 -0.01 25.67
N VAL A 191 -21.28 -1.12 24.92
CA VAL A 191 -20.24 -1.50 23.96
C VAL A 191 -20.04 -0.39 22.92
N ALA A 192 -21.11 0.15 22.35
CA ALA A 192 -21.03 1.24 21.37
C ALA A 192 -20.40 2.51 21.96
N ALA A 193 -20.77 2.88 23.18
CA ALA A 193 -20.20 4.04 23.88
C ALA A 193 -18.70 3.85 24.17
N LEU A 194 -18.29 2.63 24.58
CA LEU A 194 -16.89 2.29 24.78
C LEU A 194 -16.10 2.34 23.47
N LEU A 195 -16.64 1.79 22.37
CA LEU A 195 -16.01 1.84 21.05
C LEU A 195 -15.90 3.26 20.48
N SER A 196 -16.80 4.14 20.88
CA SER A 196 -16.78 5.57 20.52
C SER A 196 -15.79 6.38 21.39
N GLY A 197 -15.15 5.75 22.37
CA GLY A 197 -14.20 6.42 23.27
C GLY A 197 -14.84 7.29 24.35
N ASP A 198 -16.07 7.00 24.78
CA ASP A 198 -16.69 7.73 25.89
C ASP A 198 -15.97 7.43 27.22
N GLN A 199 -15.20 8.41 27.69
CA GLN A 199 -14.41 8.29 28.91
C GLN A 199 -15.26 7.97 30.14
N LYS A 200 -16.42 8.61 30.28
CA LYS A 200 -17.27 8.45 31.45
C LYS A 200 -17.82 7.03 31.56
N THR A 201 -18.23 6.47 30.42
CA THR A 201 -18.67 5.08 30.30
C THR A 201 -17.52 4.14 30.63
N PHE A 202 -16.30 4.41 30.14
CA PHE A 202 -15.13 3.60 30.46
C PHE A 202 -14.80 3.60 31.96
N GLU A 203 -14.76 4.77 32.61
CA GLU A 203 -14.45 4.88 34.04
C GLU A 203 -15.48 4.17 34.92
N THR A 204 -16.77 4.28 34.54
CA THR A 204 -17.86 3.56 35.21
C THR A 204 -17.70 2.05 35.02
N PHE A 205 -17.51 1.62 33.77
CA PHE A 205 -17.35 0.21 33.43
C PHE A 205 -16.15 -0.43 34.11
N ARG A 206 -15.01 0.26 34.18
CA ARG A 206 -13.80 -0.22 34.86
C ARG A 206 -14.02 -0.52 36.34
N CYS A 207 -14.93 0.19 37.01
CA CYS A 207 -15.29 -0.08 38.40
C CYS A 207 -16.21 -1.31 38.55
N GLU A 208 -17.01 -1.61 37.52
CA GLU A 208 -17.98 -2.71 37.52
C GLU A 208 -17.40 -4.03 36.96
N ALA A 209 -16.42 -3.95 36.05
CA ALA A 209 -15.88 -5.07 35.32
C ALA A 209 -14.80 -5.81 36.14
N PRO A 210 -15.07 -7.04 36.65
CA PRO A 210 -14.11 -7.78 37.47
C PRO A 210 -12.79 -8.05 36.73
N GLU A 211 -12.81 -8.10 35.40
CA GLU A 211 -11.63 -8.31 34.55
C GLU A 211 -10.68 -7.10 34.55
N LEU A 212 -11.21 -5.88 34.70
CA LEU A 212 -10.43 -4.64 34.59
C LEU A 212 -10.06 -4.04 35.94
N VAL A 213 -10.78 -4.40 37.01
CA VAL A 213 -10.51 -3.95 38.39
C VAL A 213 -9.09 -4.30 38.84
N HIS A 214 -8.55 -5.43 38.36
CA HIS A 214 -7.20 -5.91 38.70
C HIS A 214 -6.12 -5.48 37.70
N ALA A 215 -6.47 -4.71 36.68
CA ALA A 215 -5.56 -4.25 35.63
C ALA A 215 -5.23 -2.75 35.82
N PRO A 216 -4.24 -2.38 36.66
CA PRO A 216 -3.90 -0.98 36.91
C PRO A 216 -3.46 -0.23 35.65
N ALA A 217 -2.90 -0.94 34.67
CA ALA A 217 -2.45 -0.40 33.39
C ALA A 217 -3.57 -0.02 32.41
N ALA A 218 -4.77 -0.60 32.56
CA ALA A 218 -5.92 -0.34 31.68
C ALA A 218 -6.64 0.99 32.01
N THR A 219 -5.89 2.08 32.08
CA THR A 219 -6.44 3.44 32.22
C THR A 219 -7.18 3.85 30.95
N PHE A 220 -7.97 4.92 31.02
CA PHE A 220 -8.62 5.46 29.82
C PHE A 220 -7.60 5.92 28.77
N ASP A 221 -6.50 6.56 29.19
CA ASP A 221 -5.43 6.97 28.27
C ASP A 221 -4.79 5.78 27.56
N TRP A 222 -4.56 4.68 28.28
CA TRP A 222 -4.08 3.45 27.67
C TRP A 222 -5.11 2.88 26.70
N TYR A 223 -6.39 2.85 27.09
CA TYR A 223 -7.48 2.33 26.27
C TYR A 223 -7.65 3.11 24.97
N ALA A 224 -7.69 4.43 25.03
CA ALA A 224 -7.78 5.27 23.83
C ALA A 224 -6.59 5.02 22.89
N LYS A 225 -5.37 5.10 23.41
CA LYS A 225 -4.16 5.05 22.57
C LYS A 225 -3.81 3.65 22.04
N ASN A 226 -4.02 2.61 22.85
CA ASN A 226 -3.55 1.27 22.51
C ASN A 226 -4.68 0.33 22.11
N TYR A 227 -5.90 0.57 22.58
CA TYR A 227 -7.05 -0.22 22.17
C TYR A 227 -7.80 0.42 21.00
N LEU A 228 -8.30 1.65 21.16
CA LEU A 228 -9.14 2.31 20.15
C LEU A 228 -8.40 2.73 18.88
N ASP A 229 -7.20 3.31 19.03
CA ASP A 229 -6.39 3.76 17.89
C ASP A 229 -5.71 2.60 17.12
N ARG A 230 -5.96 1.33 17.52
CA ARG A 230 -5.43 0.13 16.86
C ARG A 230 -6.55 -0.68 16.21
N ASP A 231 -6.23 -1.84 15.66
CA ASP A 231 -7.16 -2.71 14.93
C ASP A 231 -8.14 -3.51 15.82
N TYR A 232 -8.01 -3.44 17.15
CA TYR A 232 -8.82 -4.22 18.10
C TYR A 232 -10.33 -3.93 18.04
N PRO A 233 -10.80 -2.68 17.88
CA PRO A 233 -12.22 -2.36 17.72
C PRO A 233 -12.81 -3.03 16.49
N ILE A 234 -12.09 -3.00 15.36
CA ILE A 234 -12.52 -3.63 14.11
C ILE A 234 -12.64 -5.14 14.29
N ARG A 235 -11.67 -5.77 14.97
CA ARG A 235 -11.76 -7.19 15.33
C ARG A 235 -13.02 -7.49 16.14
N LEU A 236 -13.34 -6.70 17.15
CA LEU A 236 -14.55 -6.89 17.95
C LEU A 236 -15.80 -6.74 17.09
N ILE A 237 -15.90 -5.66 16.31
CA ILE A 237 -17.04 -5.39 15.42
C ILE A 237 -17.25 -6.57 14.45
N MET A 238 -16.19 -7.12 13.87
CA MET A 238 -16.26 -8.30 13.01
C MET A 238 -16.83 -9.51 13.74
N ARG A 239 -16.36 -9.80 14.97
CA ARG A 239 -16.87 -10.90 15.79
C ARG A 239 -18.37 -10.73 16.11
N LEU A 240 -18.77 -9.53 16.51
CA LEU A 240 -20.17 -9.22 16.83
C LEU A 240 -21.10 -9.37 15.61
N ASN A 241 -20.58 -9.15 14.40
CA ASN A 241 -21.34 -9.32 13.16
C ASN A 241 -21.28 -10.75 12.58
N GLY A 242 -20.65 -11.70 13.29
CA GLY A 242 -20.63 -13.12 12.96
C GLY A 242 -19.50 -13.56 12.02
N VAL A 243 -18.46 -12.74 11.85
CA VAL A 243 -17.23 -13.17 11.16
C VAL A 243 -16.51 -14.21 12.01
N LYS A 244 -16.16 -15.35 11.40
CA LYS A 244 -15.43 -16.43 12.08
C LYS A 244 -13.93 -16.21 11.95
N PHE A 245 -13.24 -16.13 13.08
CA PHE A 245 -11.79 -16.09 13.13
C PHE A 245 -11.22 -17.51 13.19
N PRO A 246 -10.08 -17.79 12.53
CA PRO A 246 -9.40 -19.07 12.66
C PRO A 246 -8.84 -19.23 14.09
N ASN A 247 -8.89 -20.47 14.60
CA ASN A 247 -8.31 -20.84 15.90
C ASN A 247 -6.78 -20.84 15.88
#